data_AF-A0A7V9KR36-F1
#
_entry.id   AF-A0A7V9KR36-F1
#
_cell.length_a   1.000
_cell.length_b   1.000
_cell.length_c   1.000
_cell.angle_alpha   90.00
_cell.angle_beta   90.00
_cell.angle_gamma   90.00
#
_symmetry.space_group_name_H-M   'P 1'
#
loop_
_entity.id
_entity.type
_entity.pdbx_description
1 polymer ?
#
loop_
_entity_poly.entity_id
_entity_poly.type
_entity_poly.pdbx_seq_one_letter_code
_entity_poly.pdbx_strand_id
1 'polypeptide(L)'
;MTRTLSLVMLLCPAVLVIAQTQTATPADAGAVIRLRVRVAPGDGTKAKGVARKRFFLIKGSLEENKSLIESFKRRAFISRDCYYRSIGASEAFIAWLKQHDCESVYCREVEQQDVEGQGSVPEFQNAVAAGEKEFGSRDLARKWLSVNLADNIKIGFYKRQQKELCTVVKELCPVPADAPEQSKSKVMSVMTDANGTGYFTKLQEGTYVVSNIIRTELGDVTELWSCEVTIRAGDLATEKPLLITNPRNKDPKDKNITGSRRCVSVENPLPACPAK
;
A
#
# COMPACT_ATOMS: atom_id res chain seq x y z
N MET A 1 -36.17 -70.10 63.55
CA MET A 1 -34.69 -70.01 63.54
C MET A 1 -34.29 -69.03 62.45
N THR A 2 -33.63 -67.97 62.91
CA THR A 2 -33.14 -66.77 62.23
C THR A 2 -32.01 -67.07 61.24
N ARG A 3 -32.07 -66.50 60.03
CA ARG A 3 -30.87 -66.07 59.29
C ARG A 3 -31.13 -64.76 58.56
N THR A 4 -30.37 -63.77 58.99
CA THR A 4 -30.26 -62.37 58.58
C THR A 4 -29.60 -62.24 57.20
N LEU A 5 -30.19 -61.41 56.34
CA LEU A 5 -29.60 -60.98 55.07
C LEU A 5 -28.77 -59.69 55.30
N SER A 6 -27.50 -59.73 54.92
CA SER A 6 -26.59 -58.58 54.96
C SER A 6 -26.97 -57.54 53.89
N LEU A 7 -27.21 -56.32 54.35
CA LEU A 7 -27.40 -55.11 53.53
C LEU A 7 -26.02 -54.47 53.26
N VAL A 8 -25.58 -54.47 52.00
CA VAL A 8 -24.36 -53.75 51.58
C VAL A 8 -24.76 -52.32 51.21
N MET A 9 -24.34 -51.35 52.03
CA MET A 9 -24.39 -49.93 51.70
C MET A 9 -23.37 -49.61 50.60
N LEU A 10 -23.83 -49.14 49.45
CA LEU A 10 -22.99 -48.48 48.45
C LEU A 10 -22.94 -46.97 48.76
N LEU A 11 -21.75 -46.47 49.09
CA LEU A 11 -21.45 -45.04 49.18
C LEU A 11 -21.30 -44.44 47.78
N CYS A 12 -22.11 -43.43 47.47
CA CYS A 12 -21.97 -42.55 46.31
C CYS A 12 -21.01 -41.39 46.66
N PRO A 13 -19.84 -41.23 46.02
CA PRO A 13 -19.06 -40.00 46.13
C PRO A 13 -19.72 -38.90 45.28
N ALA A 14 -20.23 -37.87 45.95
CA ALA A 14 -20.67 -36.63 45.32
C ALA A 14 -19.45 -35.91 44.70
N VAL A 15 -19.33 -35.97 43.37
CA VAL A 15 -18.34 -35.19 42.63
C VAL A 15 -18.83 -33.75 42.57
N LEU A 16 -18.20 -32.89 43.37
CA LEU A 16 -18.39 -31.44 43.35
C LEU A 16 -17.75 -30.90 42.06
N VAL A 17 -18.56 -30.67 41.03
CA VAL A 17 -18.12 -29.99 39.81
C VAL A 17 -17.99 -28.50 40.12
N ILE A 18 -16.77 -28.06 40.44
CA ILE A 18 -16.42 -26.65 40.45
C ILE A 18 -16.48 -26.19 39.00
N ALA A 19 -17.54 -25.46 38.64
CA ALA A 19 -17.60 -24.73 37.38
C ALA A 19 -16.50 -23.68 37.40
N GLN A 20 -15.33 -24.02 36.87
CA GLN A 20 -14.32 -23.05 36.49
C GLN A 20 -14.93 -22.22 35.37
N THR A 21 -15.44 -21.03 35.71
CA THR A 21 -15.56 -19.94 34.74
C THR A 21 -14.16 -19.68 34.21
N GLN A 22 -13.84 -20.29 33.07
CA GLN A 22 -12.77 -19.82 32.22
C GLN A 22 -13.17 -18.40 31.82
N THR A 23 -12.66 -17.40 32.54
CA THR A 23 -12.41 -16.09 31.95
C THR A 23 -11.50 -16.36 30.77
N ALA A 24 -12.10 -16.62 29.61
CA ALA A 24 -11.41 -16.55 28.34
C ALA A 24 -10.80 -15.15 28.32
N THR A 25 -9.48 -15.08 28.47
CA THR A 25 -8.72 -13.91 28.09
C THR A 25 -9.23 -13.55 26.70
N PRO A 26 -9.84 -12.37 26.49
CA PRO A 26 -10.34 -12.02 25.18
C PRO A 26 -9.18 -12.20 24.21
N ALA A 27 -9.38 -13.08 23.24
CA ALA A 27 -8.41 -13.33 22.19
C ALA A 27 -7.95 -11.97 21.66
N ASP A 28 -6.64 -11.84 21.50
CA ASP A 28 -5.84 -10.69 21.11
C ASP A 28 -6.34 -10.03 19.80
N ALA A 29 -7.54 -9.45 19.85
CA ALA A 29 -8.21 -8.79 18.75
C ALA A 29 -7.62 -7.39 18.64
N GLY A 30 -6.36 -7.33 18.19
CA GLY A 30 -5.66 -6.07 18.01
C GLY A 30 -6.45 -5.12 17.13
N ALA A 31 -6.29 -3.82 17.38
CA ALA A 31 -7.04 -2.76 16.73
C ALA A 31 -6.83 -2.78 15.20
N VAL A 32 -7.77 -2.18 14.46
CA VAL A 32 -7.71 -2.12 12.99
C VAL A 32 -7.96 -0.70 12.50
N ILE A 33 -7.05 -0.16 11.70
CA ILE A 33 -7.25 1.10 10.98
C ILE A 33 -7.67 0.79 9.55
N ARG A 34 -8.83 1.32 9.13
CA ARG A 34 -9.21 1.39 7.71
C ARG A 34 -8.74 2.72 7.12
N LEU A 35 -7.83 2.67 6.16
CA LEU A 35 -7.47 3.81 5.31
C LEU A 35 -8.49 3.97 4.18
N ARG A 36 -8.83 5.22 3.86
CA ARG A 36 -9.54 5.57 2.63
C ARG A 36 -8.83 6.73 1.95
N VAL A 37 -8.26 6.49 0.78
CA VAL A 37 -7.45 7.46 0.03
C VAL A 37 -8.27 8.06 -1.09
N ARG A 38 -8.59 9.35 -0.97
CA ARG A 38 -9.52 10.10 -1.82
C ARG A 38 -8.88 11.41 -2.25
N VAL A 39 -8.39 11.45 -3.49
CA VAL A 39 -7.63 12.60 -4.01
C VAL A 39 -8.32 13.18 -5.25
N ALA A 40 -8.21 14.50 -5.42
CA ALA A 40 -8.67 15.21 -6.59
C ALA A 40 -7.46 15.59 -7.45
N PRO A 41 -7.27 15.01 -8.65
CA PRO A 41 -6.08 15.23 -9.49
C PRO A 41 -5.97 16.66 -10.05
N GLY A 42 -7.04 17.46 -9.99
CA GLY A 42 -7.04 18.84 -10.45
C GLY A 42 -8.17 19.65 -9.83
N ASP A 43 -8.12 20.97 -10.00
CA ASP A 43 -9.14 21.86 -9.47
C ASP A 43 -10.53 21.54 -10.01
N GLY A 44 -11.49 21.39 -9.10
CA GLY A 44 -12.89 21.08 -9.45
C GLY A 44 -13.14 19.62 -9.85
N THR A 45 -12.11 18.76 -9.88
CA THR A 45 -12.30 17.33 -10.15
C THR A 45 -12.90 16.61 -8.93
N LYS A 46 -13.78 15.63 -9.18
CA LYS A 46 -14.30 14.77 -8.11
C LYS A 46 -13.18 13.91 -7.56
N ALA A 47 -13.08 13.83 -6.24
CA ALA A 47 -12.11 12.95 -5.60
C ALA A 47 -12.37 11.48 -5.99
N LYS A 48 -11.30 10.75 -6.30
CA LYS A 48 -11.32 9.33 -6.64
C LYS A 48 -10.44 8.53 -5.69
N GLY A 49 -10.78 7.24 -5.57
CA GLY A 49 -9.94 6.27 -4.87
C GLY A 49 -8.58 6.16 -5.53
N VAL A 50 -7.49 6.15 -4.75
CA VAL A 50 -6.14 5.95 -5.28
C VAL A 50 -5.74 4.49 -5.12
N ALA A 51 -5.73 3.75 -6.23
CA ALA A 51 -5.41 2.34 -6.23
C ALA A 51 -3.91 2.05 -6.24
N ARG A 52 -3.52 0.88 -5.70
CA ARG A 52 -2.17 0.31 -5.81
C ARG A 52 -1.06 1.20 -5.24
N LYS A 53 -1.38 2.06 -4.27
CA LYS A 53 -0.37 2.87 -3.55
C LYS A 53 -0.12 2.29 -2.17
N ARG A 54 1.14 2.32 -1.76
CA ARG A 54 1.58 1.77 -0.49
C ARG A 54 1.60 2.86 0.57
N PHE A 55 1.01 2.56 1.72
CA PHE A 55 1.08 3.37 2.93
C PHE A 55 1.78 2.58 4.01
N PHE A 56 2.46 3.30 4.89
CA PHE A 56 3.24 2.78 5.98
C PHE A 56 2.70 3.34 7.28
N LEU A 57 2.67 2.51 8.31
CA LEU A 57 2.33 2.88 9.67
C LEU A 57 3.59 2.74 10.51
N ILE A 58 4.09 3.86 11.00
CA ILE A 58 5.36 3.98 11.71
C ILE A 58 5.03 4.24 13.18
N LYS A 59 5.56 3.44 14.11
CA LYS A 59 5.29 3.64 15.54
C LYS A 59 5.91 4.96 16.03
N GLY A 60 5.17 5.67 16.87
CA GLY A 60 5.57 6.96 17.45
C GLY A 60 4.82 8.16 16.89
N SER A 61 5.04 9.32 17.50
CA SER A 61 4.48 10.62 17.10
C SER A 61 5.20 11.21 15.88
N LEU A 62 4.62 12.26 15.29
CA LEU A 62 5.30 13.04 14.24
C LEU A 62 6.58 13.70 14.76
N GLU A 63 6.60 14.16 16.01
CA GLU A 63 7.79 14.79 16.60
C GLU A 63 8.90 13.75 16.87
N GLU A 64 8.54 12.57 17.39
CA GLU A 64 9.48 11.45 17.57
C GLU A 64 10.10 10.99 16.24
N ASN A 65 9.33 11.06 15.16
CA ASN A 65 9.75 10.67 13.81
C ASN A 65 10.21 11.86 12.95
N LYS A 66 10.40 13.05 13.51
CA LYS A 66 10.64 14.28 12.74
C LYS A 66 11.84 14.20 11.79
N SER A 67 12.97 13.70 12.26
CA SER A 67 14.20 13.58 11.45
C SER A 67 13.98 12.71 10.21
N LEU A 68 13.23 11.64 10.38
CA LEU A 68 12.83 10.71 9.34
C LEU A 68 11.82 11.34 8.37
N ILE A 69 10.76 11.99 8.86
CA ILE A 69 9.78 12.67 7.99
C ILE A 69 10.44 13.78 7.17
N GLU A 70 11.36 14.53 7.77
CA GLU A 70 12.16 15.52 7.04
C GLU A 70 13.11 14.88 6.02
N SER A 71 13.59 13.65 6.28
CA SER A 71 14.37 12.90 5.29
C SER A 71 13.53 12.57 4.04
N PHE A 72 12.25 12.21 4.21
CA PHE A 72 11.32 11.96 3.09
C PHE A 72 11.10 13.23 2.25
N LYS A 73 10.99 14.38 2.93
CA LYS A 73 10.83 15.68 2.27
C LYS A 73 12.06 16.09 1.48
N ARG A 74 13.28 15.81 1.96
CA ARG A 74 14.52 16.21 1.28
C ARG A 74 14.96 15.28 0.13
N ARG A 75 14.41 14.06 0.06
CA ARG A 75 14.79 13.09 -0.97
C ARG A 75 14.48 13.60 -2.38
N ALA A 76 15.46 13.41 -3.26
CA ALA A 76 15.33 13.75 -4.67
C ALA A 76 14.28 12.85 -5.33
N PHE A 77 13.25 13.48 -5.89
CA PHE A 77 12.19 12.79 -6.61
C PHE A 77 12.50 12.81 -8.11
N ILE A 78 12.36 11.66 -8.78
CA ILE A 78 12.38 11.57 -10.24
C ILE A 78 11.03 11.01 -10.65
N SER A 79 10.30 11.77 -11.48
CA SER A 79 9.00 11.32 -11.95
C SER A 79 9.12 10.13 -12.90
N ARG A 80 8.02 9.39 -13.05
CA ARG A 80 7.89 8.31 -14.04
C ARG A 80 8.26 8.79 -15.43
N ASP A 81 7.70 9.93 -15.85
CA ASP A 81 7.94 10.50 -17.16
C ASP A 81 9.43 10.81 -17.34
N CYS A 82 10.09 11.41 -16.34
CA CYS A 82 11.51 11.74 -16.42
C CYS A 82 12.41 10.52 -16.40
N TYR A 83 12.05 9.46 -15.66
CA TYR A 83 12.74 8.18 -15.71
C TYR A 83 12.71 7.58 -17.12
N TYR A 84 11.52 7.49 -17.72
CA TYR A 84 11.37 6.85 -19.03
C TYR A 84 11.99 7.69 -20.15
N ARG A 85 11.89 9.02 -20.09
CA ARG A 85 12.60 9.91 -21.03
C ARG A 85 14.11 9.78 -20.95
N SER A 86 14.68 9.64 -19.75
CA SER A 86 16.14 9.57 -19.58
C SER A 86 16.74 8.28 -20.13
N ILE A 87 15.95 7.19 -20.19
CA ILE A 87 16.35 5.94 -20.84
C ILE A 87 15.95 5.86 -22.33
N GLY A 88 15.44 6.95 -22.90
CA GLY A 88 15.11 7.02 -24.33
C GLY A 88 13.77 6.39 -24.72
N ALA A 89 12.85 6.17 -23.78
CA ALA A 89 11.51 5.70 -24.11
C ALA A 89 10.73 6.73 -24.95
N SER A 90 9.82 6.25 -25.77
CA SER A 90 8.95 7.03 -26.62
C SER A 90 7.87 7.77 -25.81
N GLU A 91 7.40 8.90 -26.33
CA GLU A 91 6.25 9.60 -25.72
C GLU A 91 4.97 8.77 -25.78
N ALA A 92 4.83 7.87 -26.78
CA ALA A 92 3.72 6.93 -26.85
C ALA A 92 3.73 5.94 -25.68
N PHE A 93 4.91 5.39 -25.33
CA PHE A 93 5.05 4.52 -24.16
C PHE A 93 4.74 5.24 -22.85
N ILE A 94 5.24 6.47 -22.70
CA ILE A 94 4.98 7.30 -21.52
C ILE A 94 3.47 7.62 -21.41
N ALA A 95 2.83 8.00 -22.52
CA ALA A 95 1.40 8.25 -22.56
C ALA A 95 0.57 6.99 -22.21
N TRP A 96 0.96 5.82 -22.74
CA TRP A 96 0.35 4.53 -22.43
C TRP A 96 0.39 4.24 -20.92
N LEU A 97 1.54 4.47 -20.28
CA LEU A 97 1.68 4.31 -18.83
C LEU A 97 0.80 5.30 -18.05
N LYS A 98 0.71 6.56 -18.51
CA LYS A 98 -0.06 7.61 -17.83
C LYS A 98 -1.57 7.34 -17.86
N GLN A 99 -2.08 6.79 -18.96
CA GLN A 99 -3.52 6.57 -19.16
C GLN A 99 -4.18 5.79 -18.01
N HIS A 100 -3.45 4.87 -17.37
CA HIS A 100 -3.94 4.02 -16.28
C HIS A 100 -3.11 4.13 -14.99
N ASP A 101 -2.35 5.21 -14.84
CA ASP A 101 -1.37 5.43 -13.75
C ASP A 101 -0.49 4.20 -13.47
N CYS A 102 0.15 3.70 -14.52
CA CYS A 102 0.99 2.52 -14.47
C CYS A 102 2.43 2.86 -14.09
N GLU A 103 3.04 2.06 -13.21
CA GLU A 103 4.47 2.16 -12.89
C GLU A 103 5.34 1.21 -13.74
N SER A 104 4.70 0.27 -14.42
CA SER A 104 5.33 -0.75 -15.28
C SER A 104 4.33 -1.26 -16.31
N VAL A 105 4.82 -2.00 -17.30
CA VAL A 105 4.00 -2.65 -18.35
C VAL A 105 3.07 -3.74 -17.81
N TYR A 106 3.26 -4.19 -16.57
CA TYR A 106 2.44 -5.23 -15.93
C TYR A 106 1.15 -4.69 -15.29
N CYS A 107 0.88 -3.39 -15.39
CA CYS A 107 -0.29 -2.77 -14.76
C CYS A 107 -1.62 -3.12 -15.43
N ARG A 108 -1.59 -3.48 -16.72
CA ARG A 108 -2.73 -3.86 -17.58
C ARG A 108 -2.23 -4.70 -18.74
N GLU A 109 -3.13 -5.39 -19.41
CA GLU A 109 -2.82 -6.11 -20.65
C GLU A 109 -2.49 -5.12 -21.78
N VAL A 110 -1.53 -5.50 -22.63
CA VAL A 110 -1.22 -4.79 -23.87
C VAL A 110 -2.16 -5.29 -24.97
N GLU A 111 -2.98 -4.37 -25.49
CA GLU A 111 -3.99 -4.66 -26.49
C GLU A 111 -3.42 -4.51 -27.90
N GLN A 112 -4.09 -5.09 -28.90
CA GLN A 112 -3.65 -4.99 -30.30
C GLN A 112 -3.54 -3.53 -30.77
N GLN A 113 -4.45 -2.66 -30.33
CA GLN A 113 -4.41 -1.23 -30.63
C GLN A 113 -3.16 -0.51 -30.09
N ASP A 114 -2.58 -1.01 -28.99
CA ASP A 114 -1.34 -0.46 -28.43
C ASP A 114 -0.11 -0.83 -29.30
N VAL A 115 -0.25 -1.81 -30.20
CA VAL A 115 0.81 -2.28 -31.12
C VAL A 115 0.59 -1.74 -32.54
N GLU A 116 -0.65 -1.71 -33.02
CA GLU A 116 -0.97 -1.46 -34.44
C GLU A 116 -1.90 -0.26 -34.66
N GLY A 117 -2.46 0.31 -33.60
CA GLY A 117 -3.42 1.41 -33.69
C GLY A 117 -2.76 2.78 -33.86
N GLN A 118 -3.60 3.81 -33.93
CA GLN A 118 -3.18 5.22 -34.05
C GLN A 118 -2.30 5.70 -32.88
N GLY A 119 -2.34 5.01 -31.73
CA GLY A 119 -1.50 5.24 -30.56
C GLY A 119 -0.43 4.17 -30.35
N SER A 120 -0.01 3.48 -31.41
CA SER A 120 0.94 2.38 -31.32
C SER A 120 2.22 2.79 -30.59
N VAL A 121 2.68 1.93 -29.70
CA VAL A 121 3.86 2.13 -28.88
C VAL A 121 5.07 1.45 -29.57
N PRO A 122 6.09 2.20 -30.00
CA PRO A 122 7.26 1.65 -30.70
C PRO A 122 7.97 0.52 -29.95
N GLU A 123 8.08 0.62 -28.63
CA GLU A 123 8.66 -0.42 -27.78
C GLU A 123 7.88 -1.73 -27.89
N PHE A 124 6.55 -1.64 -27.98
CA PHE A 124 5.68 -2.80 -28.11
C PHE A 124 5.76 -3.40 -29.51
N GLN A 125 5.78 -2.58 -30.55
CA GLN A 125 6.01 -3.03 -31.93
C GLN A 125 7.32 -3.80 -32.09
N ASN A 126 8.40 -3.23 -31.55
CA ASN A 126 9.72 -3.86 -31.60
C ASN A 126 9.75 -5.18 -30.82
N ALA A 127 9.13 -5.22 -29.63
CA ALA A 127 9.04 -6.43 -28.82
C ALA A 127 8.18 -7.52 -29.49
N VAL A 128 7.08 -7.16 -30.16
CA VAL A 128 6.26 -8.11 -30.94
C VAL A 128 7.04 -8.62 -32.14
N ALA A 129 7.71 -7.76 -32.90
CA ALA A 129 8.51 -8.19 -34.04
C ALA A 129 9.67 -9.11 -33.64
N ALA A 130 10.27 -8.90 -32.45
CA ALA A 130 11.26 -9.81 -31.88
C ALA A 130 10.63 -11.15 -31.48
N GLY A 131 9.51 -11.11 -30.75
CA GLY A 131 8.79 -12.30 -30.32
C GLY A 131 8.20 -13.11 -31.48
N GLU A 132 7.83 -12.48 -32.60
CA GLU A 132 7.35 -13.17 -33.80
C GLU A 132 8.45 -14.06 -34.39
N LYS A 133 9.69 -13.57 -34.41
CA LYS A 133 10.85 -14.35 -34.87
C LYS A 133 11.16 -15.51 -33.91
N GLU A 134 10.89 -15.35 -32.63
CA GLU A 134 11.17 -16.35 -31.59
C GLU A 134 10.07 -17.41 -31.48
N PHE A 135 8.81 -17.00 -31.47
CA PHE A 135 7.65 -17.85 -31.20
C PHE A 135 6.88 -18.27 -32.46
N GLY A 136 7.22 -17.73 -33.63
CA GLY A 136 6.57 -18.05 -34.91
C GLY A 136 5.10 -17.62 -35.03
N SER A 137 4.59 -16.84 -34.05
CA SER A 137 3.20 -16.38 -34.02
C SER A 137 3.12 -14.99 -33.42
N ARG A 138 2.45 -14.09 -34.15
CA ARG A 138 2.16 -12.71 -33.73
C ARG A 138 1.33 -12.64 -32.47
N ASP A 139 0.32 -13.50 -32.35
CA ASP A 139 -0.54 -13.56 -31.17
C ASP A 139 0.22 -14.01 -29.92
N LEU A 140 1.10 -15.01 -30.06
CA LEU A 140 1.97 -15.43 -28.98
C LEU A 140 2.97 -14.33 -28.63
N ALA A 141 3.59 -13.69 -29.62
CA ALA A 141 4.51 -12.58 -29.43
C ALA A 141 3.89 -11.41 -28.67
N ARG A 142 2.62 -11.08 -28.96
CA ARG A 142 1.87 -10.05 -28.20
C ARG A 142 1.59 -10.49 -26.76
N LYS A 143 1.13 -11.72 -26.55
CA LYS A 143 0.86 -12.24 -25.19
C LYS A 143 2.12 -12.32 -24.32
N TRP A 144 3.26 -12.61 -24.94
CA TRP A 144 4.58 -12.69 -24.29
C TRP A 144 5.45 -11.46 -24.55
N LEU A 145 4.83 -10.33 -24.89
CA LEU A 145 5.55 -9.10 -25.26
C LEU A 145 6.53 -8.65 -24.17
N SER A 146 6.14 -8.80 -22.90
CA SER A 146 6.99 -8.47 -21.76
C SER A 146 8.25 -9.35 -21.65
N VAL A 147 8.36 -10.46 -22.34
CA VAL A 147 9.62 -11.23 -22.38
C VAL A 147 10.65 -10.49 -23.25
N ASN A 148 10.20 -9.92 -24.37
CA ASN A 148 11.03 -9.29 -25.39
C ASN A 148 11.31 -7.80 -25.16
N LEU A 149 10.70 -7.19 -24.14
CA LEU A 149 11.04 -5.82 -23.73
C LEU A 149 12.33 -5.76 -22.91
N ALA A 150 13.07 -4.66 -23.05
CA ALA A 150 14.24 -4.38 -22.23
C ALA A 150 13.88 -4.20 -20.75
N ASP A 151 14.74 -4.66 -19.84
CA ASP A 151 14.48 -4.68 -18.39
C ASP A 151 14.22 -3.30 -17.78
N ASN A 152 14.91 -2.28 -18.27
CA ASN A 152 14.70 -0.88 -17.86
C ASN A 152 13.33 -0.34 -18.30
N ILE A 153 12.78 -0.79 -19.43
CA ILE A 153 11.42 -0.46 -19.88
C ILE A 153 10.38 -1.19 -19.04
N LYS A 154 10.57 -2.50 -18.84
CA LYS A 154 9.58 -3.36 -18.15
C LYS A 154 9.37 -2.95 -16.69
N ILE A 155 10.46 -2.88 -15.93
CA ILE A 155 10.42 -2.79 -14.46
C ILE A 155 11.43 -1.80 -13.90
N GLY A 156 12.10 -1.01 -14.74
CA GLY A 156 13.18 -0.15 -14.31
C GLY A 156 12.74 0.93 -13.32
N PHE A 157 11.63 1.60 -13.57
CA PHE A 157 11.06 2.60 -12.66
C PHE A 157 10.64 1.96 -11.32
N TYR A 158 9.95 0.82 -11.39
CA TYR A 158 9.56 0.05 -10.21
C TYR A 158 10.77 -0.40 -9.37
N LYS A 159 11.81 -0.97 -9.99
CA LYS A 159 13.06 -1.37 -9.32
C LYS A 159 13.75 -0.17 -8.66
N ARG A 160 13.72 1.00 -9.31
CA ARG A 160 14.24 2.25 -8.72
C ARG A 160 13.47 2.62 -7.46
N GLN A 161 12.14 2.68 -7.52
CA GLN A 161 11.31 2.97 -6.34
C GLN A 161 11.51 1.93 -5.23
N GLN A 162 11.60 0.65 -5.58
CA GLN A 162 11.88 -0.42 -4.63
C GLN A 162 13.23 -0.23 -3.94
N LYS A 163 14.28 0.13 -4.69
CA LYS A 163 15.60 0.42 -4.11
C LYS A 163 15.53 1.61 -3.15
N GLU A 164 14.85 2.67 -3.54
CA GLU A 164 14.64 3.85 -2.70
C GLU A 164 13.88 3.49 -1.42
N LEU A 165 12.79 2.73 -1.55
CA LEU A 165 12.01 2.23 -0.42
C LEU A 165 12.88 1.38 0.51
N CYS A 166 13.66 0.45 -0.04
CA CYS A 166 14.55 -0.41 0.75
C CYS A 166 15.57 0.43 1.52
N THR A 167 16.12 1.49 0.93
CA THR A 167 17.01 2.42 1.65
C THR A 167 16.26 3.10 2.81
N VAL A 168 15.05 3.61 2.58
CA VAL A 168 14.24 4.20 3.66
C VAL A 168 13.92 3.17 4.74
N VAL A 169 13.42 2.00 4.36
CA VAL A 169 12.96 0.99 5.31
C VAL A 169 14.12 0.42 6.11
N LYS A 170 15.34 0.35 5.56
CA LYS A 170 16.53 0.03 6.34
C LYS A 170 16.84 1.09 7.39
N GLU A 171 16.68 2.38 7.07
CA GLU A 171 16.77 3.46 8.06
C GLU A 171 15.66 3.35 9.13
N LEU A 172 14.49 2.83 8.75
CA LEU A 172 13.35 2.60 9.66
C LEU A 172 13.47 1.35 10.53
N CYS A 173 14.17 0.34 10.04
CA CYS A 173 14.36 -0.96 10.68
C CYS A 173 15.85 -1.24 10.95
N PRO A 174 16.55 -0.42 11.76
CA PRO A 174 17.79 -0.85 12.35
C PRO A 174 17.44 -1.91 13.39
N VAL A 175 17.49 -3.18 12.99
CA VAL A 175 17.30 -4.30 13.90
C VAL A 175 18.70 -4.71 14.39
N PRO A 176 19.04 -4.50 15.67
CA PRO A 176 20.16 -5.21 16.27
C PRO A 176 19.92 -6.72 16.11
N ALA A 177 20.95 -7.48 15.73
CA ALA A 177 20.83 -8.92 15.43
C ALA A 177 20.22 -9.75 16.59
N ASP A 178 20.24 -9.18 17.79
CA ASP A 178 19.86 -9.70 19.09
C ASP A 178 18.49 -9.20 19.62
N ALA A 179 17.75 -8.39 18.86
CA ALA A 179 16.44 -7.91 19.31
C ALA A 179 15.36 -9.02 19.30
N PRO A 180 14.50 -9.14 20.34
CA PRO A 180 13.41 -10.11 20.37
C PRO A 180 12.41 -9.91 19.22
N GLU A 181 11.80 -10.99 18.72
CA GLU A 181 11.01 -10.99 17.47
C GLU A 181 9.85 -9.99 17.43
N GLN A 182 9.30 -9.64 18.59
CA GLN A 182 8.21 -8.67 18.77
C GLN A 182 8.66 -7.19 18.68
N SER A 183 9.97 -6.91 18.73
CA SER A 183 10.53 -5.55 18.54
C SER A 183 11.10 -5.32 17.13
N LYS A 184 10.98 -6.31 16.22
CA LYS A 184 11.68 -6.32 14.92
C LYS A 184 11.07 -5.48 13.82
N SER A 185 9.91 -4.83 14.02
CA SER A 185 9.42 -3.88 13.02
C SER A 185 8.70 -2.69 13.64
N LYS A 186 9.33 -1.51 13.54
CA LYS A 186 8.70 -0.21 13.80
C LYS A 186 7.68 0.19 12.72
N VAL A 187 7.56 -0.59 11.64
CA VAL A 187 6.87 -0.18 10.42
C VAL A 187 5.99 -1.29 9.85
N MET A 188 4.69 -1.02 9.73
CA MET A 188 3.76 -1.85 8.99
C MET A 188 3.49 -1.21 7.63
N SER A 189 3.07 -1.99 6.63
CA SER A 189 2.67 -1.43 5.33
C SER A 189 1.41 -2.07 4.81
N VAL A 190 0.63 -1.30 4.06
CA VAL A 190 -0.56 -1.76 3.34
C VAL A 190 -0.59 -1.18 1.93
N MET A 191 -1.17 -1.92 0.99
CA MET A 191 -1.45 -1.43 -0.35
C MET A 191 -2.93 -1.16 -0.51
N THR A 192 -3.28 -0.05 -1.16
CA THR A 192 -4.68 0.27 -1.42
C THR A 192 -5.28 -0.58 -2.54
N ASP A 193 -6.55 -0.97 -2.37
CA ASP A 193 -7.35 -1.64 -3.39
C ASP A 193 -7.79 -0.70 -4.53
N ALA A 194 -8.58 -1.21 -5.48
CA ALA A 194 -9.10 -0.43 -6.61
C ALA A 194 -9.93 0.82 -6.19
N ASN A 195 -10.49 0.82 -4.98
CA ASN A 195 -11.29 1.91 -4.43
C ASN A 195 -10.47 2.87 -3.55
N GLY A 196 -9.16 2.64 -3.40
CA GLY A 196 -8.31 3.42 -2.52
C GLY A 196 -8.41 3.04 -1.04
N THR A 197 -8.84 1.82 -0.72
CA THR A 197 -9.01 1.35 0.66
C THR A 197 -7.86 0.44 1.07
N GLY A 198 -7.38 0.57 2.30
CA GLY A 198 -6.37 -0.33 2.89
C GLY A 198 -6.64 -0.58 4.37
N TYR A 199 -6.14 -1.68 4.92
CA TYR A 199 -6.33 -2.06 6.32
C TYR A 199 -4.99 -2.35 7.02
N PHE A 200 -4.73 -1.65 8.11
CA PHE A 200 -3.72 -2.08 9.09
C PHE A 200 -4.43 -2.86 10.19
N THR A 201 -4.02 -4.10 10.43
CA THR A 201 -4.67 -5.02 11.40
C THR A 201 -3.72 -5.37 12.52
N LYS A 202 -4.24 -5.93 13.62
CA LYS A 202 -3.45 -6.41 14.78
C LYS A 202 -2.58 -5.30 15.38
N LEU A 203 -3.16 -4.10 15.49
CA LEU A 203 -2.46 -2.94 16.02
C LEU A 203 -2.53 -2.92 17.54
N GLN A 204 -1.39 -2.56 18.14
CA GLN A 204 -1.33 -2.21 19.55
C GLN A 204 -1.78 -0.77 19.75
N GLU A 205 -2.25 -0.46 20.95
CA GLU A 205 -2.50 0.90 21.37
C GLU A 205 -1.23 1.76 21.30
N GLY A 206 -1.41 3.04 21.00
CA GLY A 206 -0.33 4.00 20.94
C GLY A 206 -0.45 4.97 19.77
N THR A 207 0.56 5.83 19.63
CA THR A 207 0.64 6.81 18.55
C THR A 207 1.45 6.27 17.39
N TYR A 208 1.00 6.56 16.18
CA TYR A 208 1.64 6.15 14.94
C TYR A 208 1.63 7.30 13.92
N VAL A 209 2.51 7.23 12.93
CA VAL A 209 2.51 8.08 11.74
C VAL A 209 2.12 7.26 10.52
N VAL A 210 1.09 7.71 9.79
CA VAL A 210 0.72 7.17 8.47
C VAL A 210 1.39 8.01 7.38
N SER A 211 2.15 7.36 6.50
CA SER A 211 2.84 8.02 5.38
C SER A 211 2.93 7.12 4.15
N ASN A 212 2.96 7.69 2.95
CA ASN A 212 3.32 6.96 1.73
C ASN A 212 4.85 6.79 1.55
N ILE A 213 5.68 7.45 2.38
CA ILE A 213 7.16 7.46 2.37
C ILE A 213 7.76 7.97 1.05
N ILE A 214 7.44 7.30 -0.05
CA ILE A 214 7.71 7.70 -1.42
C ILE A 214 6.54 8.55 -1.92
N ARG A 215 6.86 9.71 -2.48
CA ARG A 215 5.85 10.63 -3.01
C ARG A 215 5.06 9.97 -4.13
N THR A 216 3.76 10.22 -4.15
CA THR A 216 2.87 9.72 -5.20
C THR A 216 2.66 10.81 -6.24
N GLU A 217 2.82 10.49 -7.51
CA GLU A 217 2.50 11.40 -8.63
C GLU A 217 0.99 11.46 -8.81
N LEU A 218 0.43 12.67 -8.82
CA LEU A 218 -0.97 12.93 -9.14
C LEU A 218 -1.03 14.13 -10.09
N GLY A 219 -1.28 13.87 -11.37
CA GLY A 219 -1.36 14.93 -12.36
C GLY A 219 -0.03 15.66 -12.53
N ASP A 220 -0.01 16.94 -12.17
CA ASP A 220 1.14 17.84 -12.27
C ASP A 220 1.93 18.00 -10.95
N VAL A 221 1.51 17.28 -9.90
CA VAL A 221 2.11 17.37 -8.57
C VAL A 221 2.56 16.00 -8.04
N THR A 222 3.40 16.08 -7.02
CA THR A 222 3.81 14.96 -6.17
C THR A 222 3.29 15.19 -4.77
N GLU A 223 2.85 14.12 -4.13
CA GLU A 223 2.10 14.19 -2.89
C GLU A 223 2.78 13.35 -1.82
N LEU A 224 3.07 13.98 -0.69
CA LEU A 224 3.58 13.32 0.51
C LEU A 224 2.56 13.46 1.63
N TRP A 225 2.08 12.35 2.16
CA TRP A 225 1.27 12.29 3.36
C TRP A 225 2.14 11.91 4.55
N SER A 226 1.95 12.57 5.69
CA SER A 226 2.61 12.24 6.95
C SER A 226 1.73 12.75 8.08
N CYS A 227 0.93 11.87 8.66
CA CYS A 227 -0.09 12.25 9.65
C CYS A 227 -0.06 11.35 10.86
N GLU A 228 -0.23 11.96 12.02
CA GLU A 228 -0.32 11.24 13.28
C GLU A 228 -1.70 10.61 13.46
N VAL A 229 -1.72 9.39 13.99
CA VAL A 229 -2.91 8.64 14.36
C VAL A 229 -2.68 7.96 15.72
N THR A 230 -3.56 8.23 16.68
CA THR A 230 -3.57 7.55 17.98
C THR A 230 -4.56 6.38 17.97
N ILE A 231 -4.09 5.19 18.30
CA ILE A 231 -4.86 3.97 18.42
C ILE A 231 -5.16 3.69 19.88
N ARG A 232 -6.44 3.50 20.19
CA ARG A 232 -6.97 3.25 21.53
C ARG A 232 -7.60 1.87 21.62
N ALA A 233 -7.77 1.37 22.85
CA ALA A 233 -8.54 0.17 23.14
C ALA A 233 -9.91 0.24 22.44
N GLY A 234 -10.26 -0.78 21.66
CA GLY A 234 -11.55 -0.85 20.99
C GLY A 234 -11.67 -0.11 19.65
N ASP A 235 -10.58 0.48 19.12
CA ASP A 235 -10.55 0.99 17.75
C ASP A 235 -10.69 -0.17 16.73
N LEU A 236 -11.94 -0.52 16.41
CA LEU A 236 -12.30 -1.47 15.37
C LEU A 236 -12.45 -0.72 14.04
N ALA A 237 -11.93 -1.28 12.95
CA ALA A 237 -11.99 -0.68 11.58
C ALA A 237 -13.40 -0.35 11.08
N THR A 238 -14.43 -0.82 11.79
CA THR A 238 -15.84 -0.65 11.48
C THR A 238 -16.38 0.74 11.78
N GLU A 239 -15.79 1.52 12.68
CA GLU A 239 -16.40 2.79 13.06
C GLU A 239 -16.16 3.91 12.05
N LYS A 240 -14.90 4.29 11.73
CA LYS A 240 -14.62 5.39 10.78
C LYS A 240 -13.25 5.23 10.08
N PRO A 241 -13.15 5.46 8.76
CA PRO A 241 -11.85 5.39 8.09
C PRO A 241 -10.97 6.60 8.41
N LEU A 242 -9.66 6.39 8.46
CA LEU A 242 -8.66 7.46 8.33
C LEU A 242 -8.67 7.93 6.88
N LEU A 243 -9.08 9.17 6.66
CA LEU A 243 -9.28 9.72 5.32
C LEU A 243 -7.99 10.42 4.87
N ILE A 244 -7.35 9.87 3.84
CA ILE A 244 -6.18 10.47 3.18
C ILE A 244 -6.66 11.28 1.99
N THR A 245 -6.32 12.57 1.93
CA THR A 245 -6.79 13.50 0.90
C THR A 245 -5.71 14.48 0.49
N ASN A 246 -5.90 15.19 -0.62
CA ASN A 246 -5.07 16.34 -0.97
C ASN A 246 -5.81 17.67 -0.76
N PRO A 247 -5.08 18.81 -0.71
CA PRO A 247 -5.66 20.16 -0.60
C PRO A 247 -6.76 20.44 -1.64
N ARG A 248 -6.61 19.92 -2.87
CA ARG A 248 -7.58 20.09 -3.96
C ARG A 248 -8.91 19.33 -3.75
N ASN A 249 -8.99 18.38 -2.82
CA ASN A 249 -10.23 17.65 -2.56
C ASN A 249 -11.29 18.56 -1.90
N LYS A 250 -12.31 18.91 -2.69
CA LYS A 250 -13.47 19.72 -2.30
C LYS A 250 -14.76 18.90 -2.11
N ASP A 251 -14.72 17.57 -2.19
CA ASP A 251 -15.92 16.71 -2.12
C ASP A 251 -16.63 16.90 -0.77
N PRO A 252 -17.89 17.40 -0.75
CA PRO A 252 -18.64 17.59 0.49
C PRO A 252 -18.85 16.30 1.27
N LYS A 253 -18.92 15.15 0.59
CA LYS A 253 -19.08 13.84 1.25
C LYS A 253 -17.88 13.48 2.11
N ASP A 254 -16.69 13.89 1.67
CA ASP A 254 -15.43 13.67 2.37
C ASP A 254 -15.22 14.67 3.52
N LYS A 255 -15.84 15.87 3.45
CA LYS A 255 -15.87 16.86 4.54
C LYS A 255 -16.82 16.47 5.67
N ASN A 256 -17.95 15.85 5.32
CA ASN A 256 -19.02 15.51 6.24
C ASN A 256 -18.88 14.11 6.88
N ILE A 257 -17.73 13.44 6.71
CA ILE A 257 -17.47 12.19 7.44
C ILE A 257 -17.16 12.57 8.89
N THR A 258 -18.23 12.83 9.66
CA THR A 258 -18.17 13.28 11.04
C THR A 258 -17.36 12.30 11.88
N GLY A 259 -16.20 12.74 12.38
CA GLY A 259 -15.28 11.93 13.19
C GLY A 259 -14.22 11.15 12.42
N SER A 260 -14.15 11.24 11.08
CA SER A 260 -12.97 10.78 10.35
C SER A 260 -11.81 11.74 10.60
N ARG A 261 -10.67 11.20 11.01
CA ARG A 261 -9.41 11.94 11.02
C ARG A 261 -8.99 12.16 9.58
N ARG A 262 -8.64 13.40 9.21
CA ARG A 262 -8.23 13.76 7.85
C ARG A 262 -6.72 13.95 7.83
N CYS A 263 -6.07 13.25 6.91
CA CYS A 263 -4.68 13.46 6.57
C CYS A 263 -4.61 14.21 5.23
N VAL A 264 -4.01 15.39 5.23
CA VAL A 264 -3.85 16.22 4.03
C VAL A 264 -2.39 16.17 3.61
N SER A 265 -2.14 15.95 2.33
CA SER A 265 -0.77 15.91 1.78
C SER A 265 -0.16 17.30 1.67
N VAL A 266 1.16 17.30 1.54
CA VAL A 266 1.93 18.41 1.00
C VAL A 266 2.11 18.18 -0.51
N GLU A 267 1.50 19.06 -1.32
CA GLU A 267 1.67 19.10 -2.78
C GLU A 267 2.99 19.78 -3.14
N ASN A 268 3.78 19.16 -4.02
CA ASN A 268 4.94 19.78 -4.65
C ASN A 268 4.85 19.63 -6.16
N PRO A 269 5.21 20.64 -6.97
CA PRO A 269 5.25 20.50 -8.43
C PRO A 269 6.11 19.30 -8.86
N LEU A 270 5.71 18.63 -9.94
CA LEU A 270 6.58 17.63 -10.56
C LEU A 270 7.91 18.28 -10.98
N PRO A 271 9.05 17.61 -10.75
CA PRO A 271 10.34 18.12 -11.20
C PRO A 271 10.38 18.15 -12.73
N ALA A 272 11.01 19.18 -13.29
CA ALA A 272 11.33 19.20 -14.70
C ALA A 272 12.28 18.03 -15.04
N CYS A 273 12.07 17.41 -16.20
CA CYS A 273 12.98 16.37 -16.65
C CYS A 273 14.32 17.01 -17.04
N PRO A 274 15.46 16.41 -16.67
CA PRO A 274 16.76 16.91 -17.10
C PRO A 274 16.81 16.94 -18.64
N ALA A 275 17.40 18.00 -19.18
CA ALA A 275 17.67 18.10 -20.61
C ALA A 275 18.58 16.93 -21.03
N LYS A 276 18.30 16.34 -22.19
CA LYS A 276 19.15 15.30 -22.79
C LYS A 276 20.47 15.89 -23.28
#